data_AF-A0AAP2Z213-F1
#
_entry.id   AF-A0AAP2Z213-F1
#
_cell.length_a   1.000
_cell.length_b   1.000
_cell.length_c   1.000
_cell.angle_alpha   90.00
_cell.angle_beta   90.00
_cell.angle_gamma   90.00
#
_symmetry.space_group_name_H-M   'P 1'
#
loop_
_entity.id
_entity.type
_entity.pdbx_description
1 polymer ?
#
loop_
_entity_poly.entity_id
_entity_poly.type
_entity_poly.pdbx_seq_one_letter_code
_entity_poly.pdbx_strand_id
1 'polypeptide(L)'
;MMLRGKDVAMSMLAVGTAAIAGYVLRNGKSRTSHARSKADVGARIVNETEVPDEATVVDVSSRRLRELPGTRRAIKRAVSNDAREEWEHVTLETSGAWEVVDALRRSLPYHDADDGEYNGVYVRYGETVVVIDAIGWAHVEEPLH
;
A
#
# COMPACT_ATOMS: atom_id res chain seq x y z
N MET A 1 26.82 -8.71 -53.18
CA MET A 1 26.32 -7.49 -52.53
C MET A 1 24.91 -7.82 -52.00
N MET A 2 24.84 -8.21 -50.72
CA MET A 2 24.10 -7.54 -49.61
C MET A 2 22.68 -8.14 -49.41
N LEU A 3 22.52 -9.03 -48.40
CA LEU A 3 21.76 -8.84 -47.12
C LEU A 3 20.23 -8.95 -47.35
N ARG A 4 19.36 -9.67 -46.63
CA ARG A 4 19.22 -10.31 -45.30
C ARG A 4 17.84 -11.02 -45.40
N GLY A 5 17.53 -12.21 -44.87
CA GLY A 5 17.62 -12.63 -43.48
C GLY A 5 16.57 -11.92 -42.59
N LYS A 6 15.33 -12.46 -42.46
CA LYS A 6 14.60 -12.60 -41.18
C LYS A 6 13.13 -13.03 -41.30
N ASP A 7 12.84 -14.17 -40.68
CA ASP A 7 11.64 -14.45 -39.91
C ASP A 7 11.07 -13.20 -39.23
N VAL A 8 9.76 -12.98 -39.39
CA VAL A 8 8.98 -12.15 -38.47
C VAL A 8 7.69 -12.90 -38.16
N ALA A 9 7.78 -13.80 -37.19
CA ALA A 9 6.63 -14.27 -36.44
C ALA A 9 6.11 -13.08 -35.63
N MET A 10 4.97 -12.52 -36.06
CA MET A 10 4.35 -11.39 -35.41
C MET A 10 3.51 -11.92 -34.24
N SER A 11 4.12 -11.99 -33.05
CA SER A 11 3.40 -12.27 -31.80
C SER A 11 2.45 -11.12 -31.50
N MET A 12 1.16 -11.32 -31.78
CA MET A 12 0.09 -10.46 -31.29
C MET A 12 -0.06 -10.68 -29.78
N LEU A 13 0.57 -9.81 -28.99
CA LEU A 13 0.34 -9.71 -27.56
C LEU A 13 -0.98 -8.97 -27.34
N ALA A 14 -2.06 -9.74 -27.19
CA ALA A 14 -3.34 -9.21 -26.74
C ALA A 14 -3.24 -8.90 -25.23
N VAL A 15 -2.89 -7.67 -24.89
CA VAL A 15 -2.97 -7.18 -23.51
C VAL A 15 -4.45 -6.89 -23.23
N GLY A 16 -5.12 -7.85 -22.60
CA GLY A 16 -6.50 -7.71 -22.15
C GLY A 16 -6.59 -6.62 -21.09
N THR A 17 -7.24 -5.50 -21.45
CA THR A 17 -7.55 -4.41 -20.55
C THR A 17 -8.59 -4.90 -19.54
N ALA A 18 -8.18 -5.21 -18.31
CA ALA A 18 -9.12 -5.50 -17.24
C ALA A 18 -9.82 -4.20 -16.84
N ALA A 19 -11.14 -4.15 -17.04
CA ALA A 19 -11.98 -3.03 -16.64
C ALA A 19 -11.91 -2.84 -15.12
N ILE A 20 -11.27 -1.75 -14.68
CA ILE A 20 -11.36 -1.30 -13.29
C ILE A 20 -12.79 -0.77 -13.11
N ALA A 21 -13.61 -1.55 -12.40
CA ALA A 21 -14.92 -1.12 -11.96
C ALA A 21 -14.72 0.04 -10.96
N GLY A 22 -14.77 1.26 -11.47
CA GLY A 22 -14.79 2.48 -10.68
C GLY A 22 -16.10 2.56 -9.91
N TYR A 23 -16.13 2.05 -8.69
CA TYR A 23 -17.22 2.31 -7.77
C TYR A 23 -16.93 3.56 -6.96
N VAL A 24 -17.21 4.71 -7.59
CA VAL A 24 -17.20 6.02 -6.94
C VAL A 24 -18.52 6.17 -6.17
N LEU A 25 -18.56 5.77 -4.89
CA LEU A 25 -19.67 6.13 -4.01
C LEU A 25 -19.44 7.48 -3.34
N ARG A 26 -19.90 8.48 -4.09
CA ARG A 26 -20.57 9.71 -3.70
C ARG A 26 -21.02 9.82 -2.23
N ASN A 27 -20.30 10.65 -1.49
CA ASN A 27 -20.74 11.60 -0.44
C ASN A 27 -22.11 11.34 0.23
N GLY A 28 -22.08 10.71 1.40
CA GLY A 28 -23.18 10.64 2.36
C GLY A 28 -22.75 11.21 3.70
N LYS A 29 -22.96 12.51 3.90
CA LYS A 29 -22.82 13.19 5.20
C LYS A 29 -24.01 12.79 6.07
N SER A 30 -24.09 11.54 6.51
CA SER A 30 -25.15 11.04 7.38
C SER A 30 -24.60 10.75 8.77
N ARG A 31 -25.13 11.47 9.75
CA ARG A 31 -25.07 11.10 11.16
C ARG A 31 -25.76 9.75 11.33
N THR A 32 -25.01 8.67 11.37
CA THR A 32 -25.55 7.34 11.62
C THR A 32 -24.47 6.50 12.28
N SER A 33 -24.83 5.89 13.42
CA SER A 33 -24.16 4.85 14.22
C SER A 33 -22.70 4.51 13.90
N HIS A 34 -21.83 4.47 14.91
CA HIS A 34 -20.44 3.99 14.82
C HIS A 34 -20.37 2.52 14.36
N ALA A 35 -20.60 2.25 13.07
CA ALA A 35 -20.36 0.96 12.46
C ALA A 35 -18.84 0.75 12.40
N ARG A 36 -18.36 -0.31 13.07
CA ARG A 36 -16.93 -0.65 13.11
C ARG A 36 -16.48 -1.00 11.69
N SER A 37 -15.50 -0.26 11.18
CA SER A 37 -14.87 -0.53 9.89
C SER A 37 -13.51 -1.17 10.10
N LYS A 38 -13.06 -1.96 9.11
CA LYS A 38 -11.75 -2.60 9.14
C LYS A 38 -10.85 -1.99 8.07
N ALA A 39 -9.61 -1.68 8.46
CA ALA A 39 -8.54 -1.27 7.56
C ALA A 39 -7.30 -2.08 7.90
N ASP A 40 -6.57 -2.56 6.89
CA ASP A 40 -5.26 -3.16 7.12
C ASP A 40 -4.13 -2.17 6.82
N VAL A 41 -3.15 -2.14 7.72
CA VAL A 41 -1.87 -1.49 7.47
C VAL A 41 -0.88 -2.56 7.08
N GLY A 42 -0.43 -2.51 5.85
CA GLY A 42 0.55 -3.41 5.25
C GLY A 42 1.97 -2.91 5.44
N ALA A 43 2.91 -3.84 5.57
CA ALA A 43 4.33 -3.58 5.53
C ALA A 43 5.05 -4.69 4.75
N ARG A 44 6.04 -4.29 3.94
CA ARG A 44 6.89 -5.20 3.15
C ARG A 44 8.33 -4.73 3.16
N ILE A 45 9.27 -5.65 3.27
CA ILE A 45 10.70 -5.37 3.11
C ILE A 45 11.00 -5.16 1.63
N VAL A 46 11.73 -4.10 1.33
CA VAL A 46 12.23 -3.78 -0.01
C VAL A 46 13.74 -3.70 0.02
N ASN A 47 14.38 -4.11 -1.08
CA ASN A 47 15.80 -3.89 -1.28
C ASN A 47 16.07 -2.42 -1.57
N GLU A 48 17.32 -1.97 -1.37
CA GLU A 48 17.69 -0.57 -1.65
C GLU A 48 17.44 -0.17 -3.11
N THR A 49 17.57 -1.10 -4.04
CA THR A 49 17.30 -0.88 -5.47
C THR A 49 15.80 -0.78 -5.80
N GLU A 50 14.91 -1.14 -4.87
CA GLU A 50 13.46 -1.03 -5.00
C GLU A 50 12.91 0.23 -4.31
N VAL A 51 13.80 1.05 -3.73
CA VAL A 51 13.46 2.37 -3.18
C VAL A 51 13.58 3.39 -4.32
N PRO A 52 12.50 4.10 -4.68
CA PRO A 52 12.53 5.14 -5.70
C PRO A 52 13.48 6.27 -5.31
N ASP A 53 14.17 6.85 -6.28
CA ASP A 53 15.19 7.88 -6.04
C ASP A 53 14.59 9.14 -5.40
N GLU A 54 13.34 9.45 -5.72
CA GLU A 54 12.57 10.58 -5.17
C GLU A 54 11.90 10.28 -3.82
N ALA A 55 11.84 9.00 -3.40
CA ALA A 55 11.15 8.62 -2.19
C ALA A 55 11.93 9.06 -0.94
N THR A 56 11.25 9.73 -0.02
CA THR A 56 11.86 10.09 1.26
C THR A 56 11.79 8.90 2.22
N VAL A 57 12.94 8.32 2.54
CA VAL A 57 13.05 7.26 3.55
C VAL A 57 13.07 7.87 4.96
N VAL A 58 12.02 7.60 5.74
CA VAL A 58 11.91 8.10 7.13
C VAL A 58 12.48 7.09 8.14
N ASP A 59 13.06 7.57 9.24
CA ASP A 59 13.52 6.69 10.31
C ASP A 59 12.36 6.12 11.12
N VAL A 60 12.43 4.84 11.53
CA VAL A 60 11.37 4.20 12.35
C VAL A 60 11.12 4.92 13.69
N SER A 61 12.10 5.65 14.21
CA SER A 61 11.97 6.46 15.42
C SER A 61 11.20 7.77 15.20
N SER A 62 10.87 8.12 13.96
CA SER A 62 10.08 9.30 13.62
C SER A 62 8.81 9.39 14.47
N ARG A 63 8.59 10.55 15.08
CA ARG A 63 7.42 10.79 15.93
C ARG A 63 6.13 10.59 15.15
N ARG A 64 6.08 11.06 13.90
CA ARG A 64 4.90 10.93 13.03
C ARG A 64 4.54 9.47 12.77
N LEU A 65 5.54 8.59 12.59
CA LEU A 65 5.33 7.15 12.43
C LEU A 65 4.77 6.49 13.70
N ARG A 66 5.13 6.99 14.88
CA ARG A 66 4.60 6.49 16.16
C ARG A 66 3.14 6.88 16.41
N GLU A 67 2.71 7.98 15.82
CA GLU A 67 1.35 8.50 15.93
C GLU A 67 0.38 7.76 14.97
N LEU A 68 0.91 7.03 13.98
CA LEU A 68 0.12 6.22 13.07
C LEU A 68 -0.25 4.84 13.69
N PRO A 69 -1.55 4.53 13.80
CA PRO A 69 -2.01 3.24 14.32
C PRO A 69 -1.53 2.07 13.45
N GLY A 70 -1.16 0.95 14.09
CA GLY A 70 -0.81 -0.30 13.39
C GLY A 70 0.58 -0.33 12.74
N THR A 71 1.12 0.81 12.33
CA THR A 71 2.35 0.94 11.54
C THR A 71 3.57 0.25 12.19
N ARG A 72 3.88 0.55 13.46
CA ARG A 72 5.02 -0.11 14.15
C ARG A 72 4.84 -1.62 14.27
N ARG A 73 3.59 -2.09 14.42
CA ARG A 73 3.30 -3.52 14.53
C ARG A 73 3.44 -4.20 13.17
N ALA A 74 2.98 -3.57 12.09
CA ALA A 74 3.15 -4.05 10.73
C ALA A 74 4.65 -4.16 10.36
N ILE A 75 5.45 -3.12 10.60
CA ILE A 75 6.92 -3.15 10.37
C ILE A 75 7.57 -4.30 11.14
N LYS A 76 7.25 -4.45 12.44
CA LYS A 76 7.82 -5.52 13.25
C LYS A 76 7.49 -6.91 12.69
N ARG A 77 6.24 -7.13 12.25
CA ARG A 77 5.83 -8.41 11.62
C ARG A 77 6.58 -8.65 10.31
N ALA A 78 6.62 -7.64 9.44
CA ALA A 78 7.34 -7.72 8.17
C ALA A 78 8.81 -8.11 8.37
N VAL A 79 9.49 -7.46 9.33
CA VAL A 79 10.90 -7.77 9.64
C VAL A 79 11.06 -9.14 10.30
N SER A 80 10.20 -9.51 11.25
CA SER A 80 10.27 -10.81 11.91
C SER A 80 9.99 -11.99 10.97
N ASN A 81 9.20 -11.78 9.93
CA ASN A 81 8.83 -12.81 8.95
C ASN A 81 9.62 -12.71 7.64
N ASP A 82 10.61 -11.81 7.55
CA ASP A 82 11.36 -11.52 6.31
C ASP A 82 10.45 -11.32 5.09
N ALA A 83 9.43 -10.47 5.24
CA ALA A 83 8.35 -10.28 4.29
C ALA A 83 8.79 -9.52 3.03
N ARG A 84 9.54 -10.19 2.16
CA ARG A 84 10.09 -9.65 0.90
C ARG A 84 9.23 -9.95 -0.32
N GLU A 85 8.45 -11.03 -0.28
CA GLU A 85 7.62 -11.50 -1.39
C GLU A 85 6.15 -11.12 -1.21
N GLU A 86 5.65 -11.19 0.03
CA GLU A 86 4.27 -10.92 0.41
C GLU A 86 4.20 -9.81 1.46
N TRP A 87 3.04 -9.14 1.52
CA TRP A 87 2.79 -8.08 2.49
C TRP A 87 2.34 -8.66 3.83
N GLU A 88 3.02 -8.29 4.91
CA GLU A 88 2.52 -8.50 6.27
C GLU A 88 1.56 -7.40 6.64
N HIS A 89 0.50 -7.72 7.37
CA HIS A 89 -0.52 -6.73 7.70
C HIS A 89 -1.02 -6.79 9.14
N VAL A 90 -1.59 -5.66 9.55
CA VAL A 90 -2.28 -5.50 10.82
C VAL A 90 -3.65 -4.91 10.55
N THR A 91 -4.68 -5.69 10.84
CA THR A 91 -6.06 -5.20 10.83
C THR A 91 -6.31 -4.29 12.01
N LEU A 92 -6.86 -3.12 11.71
CA LEU A 92 -7.31 -2.13 12.65
C LEU A 92 -8.84 -2.08 12.59
N GLU A 93 -9.47 -2.26 13.75
CA GLU A 93 -10.89 -1.96 13.92
C GLU A 93 -11.00 -0.48 14.32
N THR A 94 -11.60 0.32 13.45
CA THR A 94 -11.71 1.77 13.62
C THR A 94 -13.13 2.24 13.30
N SER A 95 -13.49 3.43 13.76
CA SER A 95 -14.73 4.12 13.41
C SER A 95 -14.82 4.45 11.91
N GLY A 96 -13.70 4.47 11.19
CA GLY A 96 -13.68 4.66 9.73
C GLY A 96 -12.38 4.17 9.10
N ALA A 97 -12.47 3.19 8.19
CA ALA A 97 -11.30 2.62 7.51
C ALA A 97 -10.52 3.68 6.69
N TRP A 98 -11.25 4.67 6.16
CA TRP A 98 -10.68 5.78 5.40
C TRP A 98 -9.80 6.70 6.25
N GLU A 99 -10.03 6.79 7.57
CA GLU A 99 -9.21 7.62 8.47
C GLU A 99 -7.77 7.11 8.56
N VAL A 100 -7.56 5.80 8.45
CA VAL A 100 -6.21 5.18 8.45
C VAL A 100 -5.47 5.50 7.16
N VAL A 101 -6.16 5.39 6.02
CA VAL A 101 -5.62 5.74 4.70
C VAL A 101 -5.24 7.22 4.64
N ASP A 102 -6.15 8.10 5.07
CA ASP A 102 -5.94 9.55 5.07
C ASP A 102 -4.80 9.95 6.02
N ALA A 103 -4.70 9.31 7.19
CA ALA A 103 -3.61 9.51 8.12
C ALA A 103 -2.26 9.11 7.49
N LEU A 104 -2.15 7.94 6.85
CA LEU A 104 -0.91 7.51 6.19
C LEU A 104 -0.49 8.46 5.07
N ARG A 105 -1.43 8.84 4.19
CA ARG A 105 -1.16 9.73 3.05
C ARG A 105 -0.79 11.16 3.45
N ARG A 106 -1.31 11.67 4.58
CA ARG A 106 -1.06 13.06 5.01
C ARG A 106 0.07 13.23 6.01
N SER A 107 0.40 12.19 6.79
CA SER A 107 1.31 12.35 7.94
C SER A 107 2.78 12.22 7.55
N LEU A 108 3.06 11.46 6.51
CA LEU A 108 4.41 11.07 6.10
C LEU A 108 4.63 11.40 4.62
N PRO A 109 5.89 11.49 4.17
CA PRO A 109 6.19 11.66 2.76
C PRO A 109 5.80 10.38 2.02
N TYR A 110 4.51 10.30 1.70
CA TYR A 110 3.93 9.19 0.97
C TYR A 110 4.37 9.31 -0.49
N HIS A 111 5.00 8.24 -0.99
CA HIS A 111 5.33 8.10 -2.39
C HIS A 111 4.10 7.58 -3.12
N ASP A 112 3.66 8.32 -4.14
CA ASP A 112 2.60 7.93 -5.06
C ASP A 112 3.29 7.56 -6.38
N ALA A 113 3.47 6.26 -6.58
CA ALA A 113 4.13 5.66 -7.71
C ALA A 113 3.18 5.58 -8.92
N ASP A 114 3.69 6.00 -10.08
CA ASP A 114 2.95 5.94 -11.34
C ASP A 114 3.18 4.61 -12.11
N ASP A 115 4.33 3.92 -11.92
CA ASP A 115 4.69 2.72 -12.70
C ASP A 115 5.53 1.68 -11.91
N GLY A 116 4.92 0.55 -11.53
CA GLY A 116 5.62 -0.66 -11.07
C GLY A 116 6.31 -0.61 -9.69
N GLU A 117 6.45 0.59 -9.12
CA GLU A 117 6.94 0.81 -7.76
C GLU A 117 5.80 0.68 -6.72
N TYR A 118 6.17 0.57 -5.45
CA TYR A 118 5.19 0.50 -4.38
C TYR A 118 4.76 1.89 -3.93
N ASN A 119 3.46 2.11 -3.92
CA ASN A 119 2.87 3.23 -3.18
C ASN A 119 3.14 3.04 -1.69
N GLY A 120 3.46 4.13 -1.00
CA GLY A 120 3.57 4.07 0.45
C GLY A 120 4.64 4.96 1.05
N VAL A 121 4.85 4.73 2.35
CA VAL A 121 5.90 5.37 3.12
C VAL A 121 7.06 4.42 3.26
N TYR A 122 8.24 4.85 2.80
CA TYR A 122 9.47 4.09 2.95
C TYR A 122 10.11 4.39 4.31
N VAL A 123 10.39 3.34 5.08
CA VAL A 123 10.88 3.44 6.46
C VAL A 123 12.17 2.67 6.65
N ARG A 124 13.18 3.34 7.21
CA ARG A 124 14.43 2.72 7.68
C ARG A 124 14.18 1.98 9.00
N TYR A 125 14.44 0.68 9.03
CA TYR A 125 14.44 -0.16 10.22
C TYR A 125 15.78 -0.87 10.36
N GLY A 126 16.72 -0.28 11.11
CA GLY A 126 18.09 -0.75 11.14
C GLY A 126 18.74 -0.65 9.75
N GLU A 127 19.19 -1.77 9.21
CA GLU A 127 19.80 -1.88 7.86
C GLU A 127 18.78 -2.23 6.77
N THR A 128 17.49 -2.35 7.11
CA THR A 128 16.44 -2.75 6.19
C THR A 128 15.53 -1.57 5.88
N VAL A 129 15.03 -1.51 4.64
CA VAL A 129 13.99 -0.57 4.24
C VAL A 129 12.66 -1.33 4.14
N VAL A 130 11.61 -0.74 4.70
CA VAL A 130 10.26 -1.28 4.71
C VAL A 130 9.31 -0.27 4.09
N VAL A 131 8.55 -0.67 3.09
CA VAL A 131 7.45 0.14 2.55
C VAL A 131 6.17 -0.17 3.31
N ILE A 132 5.38 0.88 3.57
CA ILE A 132 4.15 0.82 4.37
C ILE A 132 3.03 1.45 3.59
N ASP A 133 1.91 0.74 3.47
CA ASP A 133 0.71 1.25 2.83
C ASP A 133 -0.55 0.80 3.56
N ALA A 134 -1.65 1.49 3.32
CA ALA A 134 -2.96 1.04 3.76
C ALA A 134 -3.53 0.09 2.69
N ILE A 135 -3.49 -1.21 2.96
CA ILE A 135 -3.97 -2.25 2.05
C ILE A 135 -5.30 -2.78 2.57
N GLY A 136 -6.31 -2.97 1.72
CA GLY A 136 -7.59 -3.58 2.14
C GLY A 136 -8.40 -2.75 3.16
N TRP A 137 -9.37 -1.97 2.67
CA TRP A 137 -10.37 -1.33 3.53
C TRP A 137 -11.76 -1.84 3.17
N ALA A 138 -12.55 -2.20 4.19
CA ALA A 138 -13.92 -2.66 4.02
C ALA A 138 -14.82 -2.07 5.12
N HIS A 139 -15.99 -1.57 4.70
CA HIS A 139 -17.05 -1.21 5.63
C HIS A 139 -17.72 -2.50 6.11
N VAL A 140 -17.72 -2.74 7.42
CA VAL A 140 -18.44 -3.87 8.01
C VAL A 140 -19.76 -3.33 8.53
N GLU A 141 -20.85 -3.60 7.80
CA GLU A 141 -22.20 -3.37 8.33
C GLU A 141 -22.46 -4.41 9.44
N GLU A 142 -22.79 -3.98 10.65
CA GLU A 142 -23.19 -4.91 11.71
C GLU A 142 -24.50 -5.61 11.31
N PRO A 143 -24.64 -6.95 11.49
CA PRO A 143 -25.87 -7.65 11.15
C PRO A 143 -27.02 -7.09 11.98
N LEU A 144 -28.12 -6.73 11.32
CA LEU A 144 -29.38 -6.44 12.00
C LEU A 144 -29.85 -7.74 12.68
N HIS A 145 -29.80 -7.76 14.02
CA HIS A 145 -30.33 -8.85 14.85
C HIS A 145 -31.86 -8.88 14.84
#